data_AF-A0A101V456-F1
#
_entry.id   AF-A0A101V456-F1
#
_cell.length_a   1.000
_cell.length_b   1.000
_cell.length_c   1.000
_cell.angle_alpha   90.00
_cell.angle_beta   90.00
_cell.angle_gamma   90.00
#
_symmetry.space_group_name_H-M   'P 1'
#
loop_
_entity.id
_entity.type
_entity.pdbx_description
1 polymer ?
#
loop_
_entity_poly.entity_id
_entity_poly.type
_entity_poly.pdbx_seq_one_letter_code
_entity_poly.pdbx_strand_id
1 'polypeptide(L)'
;MKRPKIDHAAATLELRASGLEPVEPYPGVTSKPFAVRCIQPKCKGHVEPFPAYLSVVRSLAKKGRVGCVHCNKRHRANQRRTDMIRLGNMLPMVEIPDVKTAVRSWCLRCWRICEPGPRLDNIKNGKQGGCEHCGGKRRLSDDVARQRAREWGYSPDPDIPYTNDATKWPGRCLAKGHYCEPVLNSQKRQGPCESCADHGFKPHLPAILYLVVKPDLVAAKIGICEDSPKNRRLYEHALNGWITIETMRFAVGADARRVETALVQSWRARNLQPVLDNGYGYEGYTETVSLNATQVSEIWPAVVGIAERVLATPHVPLGPAR
;
A
#
# COMPACT_ATOMS: atom_id res chain seq x y z
N MET A 1 48.68 7.74 -16.40
CA MET A 1 48.74 8.52 -17.66
C MET A 1 48.25 9.94 -17.42
N LYS A 2 49.07 10.97 -17.68
CA LYS A 2 48.61 12.38 -17.65
C LYS A 2 47.61 12.57 -18.80
N ARG A 3 46.41 13.06 -18.49
CA ARG A 3 45.40 13.41 -19.49
C ARG A 3 46.01 14.42 -20.49
N PRO A 4 45.82 14.26 -21.81
CA PRO A 4 46.36 15.20 -22.79
C PRO A 4 45.87 16.62 -22.51
N LYS A 5 46.75 17.62 -22.70
CA LYS A 5 46.38 19.04 -22.60
C LYS A 5 45.36 19.33 -23.68
N ILE A 6 44.16 19.73 -23.28
CA ILE A 6 43.10 20.13 -24.19
C ILE A 6 43.41 21.53 -24.74
N ASP A 7 43.22 21.73 -26.05
CA ASP A 7 43.38 23.02 -26.69
C ASP A 7 42.10 23.87 -26.62
N HIS A 8 42.16 25.09 -27.14
CA HIS A 8 41.02 26.01 -27.12
C HIS A 8 39.83 25.54 -27.97
N ALA A 9 40.10 24.87 -29.11
CA ALA A 9 39.04 24.40 -30.01
C ALA A 9 38.22 23.28 -29.35
N ALA A 10 38.89 22.29 -28.75
CA ALA A 10 38.25 21.21 -28.03
C ALA A 10 37.51 21.72 -26.77
N ALA A 11 38.08 22.68 -26.03
CA ALA A 11 37.38 23.32 -24.91
C ALA A 11 36.10 24.06 -25.37
N THR A 12 36.15 24.75 -26.52
CA THR A 12 35.00 25.45 -27.10
C THR A 12 33.88 24.49 -27.47
N LEU A 13 34.21 23.32 -28.04
CA LEU A 13 33.23 22.30 -28.38
C LEU A 13 32.49 21.78 -27.13
N GLU A 14 33.23 21.53 -26.03
CA GLU A 14 32.63 21.10 -24.76
C GLU A 14 31.73 22.15 -24.11
N LEU A 15 32.12 23.43 -24.20
CA LEU A 15 31.28 24.55 -23.75
C LEU A 15 29.98 24.62 -24.54
N ARG A 16 30.05 24.54 -25.87
CA ARG A 16 28.87 24.61 -26.75
C ARG A 16 27.91 23.47 -26.49
N ALA A 17 28.42 22.25 -26.30
CA ALA A 17 27.62 21.10 -25.88
C ALA A 17 26.89 21.32 -24.54
N SER A 18 27.40 22.22 -23.70
CA SER A 18 26.81 22.60 -22.41
C SER A 18 26.02 23.91 -22.43
N GLY A 19 25.76 24.48 -23.61
CA GLY A 19 25.00 25.72 -23.81
C GLY A 19 25.77 27.01 -23.51
N LEU A 20 27.09 26.96 -23.67
CA LEU A 20 28.01 28.06 -23.38
C LEU A 20 28.90 28.36 -24.58
N GLU A 21 29.38 29.59 -24.66
CA GLU A 21 30.43 29.98 -25.58
C GLU A 21 31.51 30.78 -24.84
N PRO A 22 32.79 30.60 -25.21
CA PRO A 22 33.88 31.35 -24.60
C PRO A 22 33.80 32.82 -25.03
N VAL A 23 34.05 33.72 -24.07
CA VAL A 23 34.26 35.15 -24.33
C VAL A 23 35.76 35.45 -24.42
N GLU A 24 36.57 34.67 -23.71
CA GLU A 24 38.03 34.77 -23.75
C GLU A 24 38.68 33.40 -24.04
N PRO A 25 39.96 33.40 -24.48
CA PRO A 25 40.69 32.16 -24.76
C PRO A 25 40.75 31.22 -23.55
N TYR A 26 40.69 29.92 -23.83
CA TYR A 26 40.77 28.90 -22.78
C TYR A 26 42.18 28.90 -22.15
N PRO A 27 42.33 28.96 -20.81
CA PRO A 27 43.62 29.12 -20.13
C PRO A 27 44.54 27.89 -20.17
N GLY A 28 44.23 26.86 -20.96
CA GLY A 28 45.00 25.63 -21.08
C GLY A 28 44.86 24.65 -19.92
N VAL A 29 44.18 25.03 -18.83
CA VAL A 29 43.99 24.20 -17.63
C VAL A 29 42.54 24.25 -17.13
N THR A 30 41.99 23.07 -16.80
CA THR A 30 40.54 22.91 -16.53
C THR A 30 40.08 23.46 -15.17
N SER A 31 41.05 23.78 -14.30
CA SER A 31 40.86 24.29 -12.94
C SER A 31 41.04 25.81 -12.83
N LYS A 32 41.42 26.50 -13.90
CA LYS A 32 41.38 27.97 -13.94
C LYS A 32 40.05 28.43 -14.53
N PRO A 33 39.41 29.46 -13.93
CA PRO A 33 38.20 30.03 -14.50
C PRO A 33 38.55 30.85 -15.74
N PHE A 34 37.59 30.95 -16.65
CA PHE A 34 37.63 31.88 -17.77
C PHE A 34 36.22 32.35 -18.12
N ALA A 35 36.12 33.53 -18.73
CA ALA A 35 34.87 34.18 -19.08
C ALA A 35 34.14 33.41 -20.19
N VAL A 36 32.89 33.07 -19.90
CA VAL A 36 31.97 32.44 -20.83
C VAL A 36 30.63 33.19 -20.81
N ARG A 37 29.86 33.07 -21.89
CA ARG A 37 28.48 33.53 -21.93
C ARG A 37 27.55 32.39 -22.30
N CYS A 38 26.29 32.48 -21.89
CA CYS A 38 25.25 31.53 -22.26
C CYS A 38 24.80 31.80 -23.69
N ILE A 39 24.60 30.75 -24.49
CA ILE A 39 24.13 30.90 -25.87
C ILE A 39 22.65 31.34 -25.95
N GLN A 40 21.90 31.24 -24.85
CA GLN A 40 20.46 31.46 -24.85
C GLN A 40 20.14 32.96 -24.73
N PRO A 41 19.54 33.62 -25.75
CA PRO A 41 19.47 35.08 -25.82
C PRO A 41 18.72 35.74 -24.64
N LYS A 42 17.71 35.05 -24.10
CA LYS A 42 16.88 35.54 -22.97
C LYS A 42 17.47 35.25 -21.59
N CYS A 43 18.66 34.64 -21.51
CA CYS A 43 19.29 34.31 -20.23
C CYS A 43 20.12 35.49 -19.71
N LYS A 44 20.08 35.75 -18.41
CA LYS A 44 20.96 36.76 -17.78
C LYS A 44 22.44 36.52 -18.10
N GLY A 45 22.86 35.25 -18.12
CA GLY A 45 24.24 34.87 -18.46
C GLY A 45 24.61 35.02 -19.94
N HIS A 46 23.68 35.41 -20.81
CA HIS A 46 23.99 35.80 -22.20
C HIS A 46 24.45 37.25 -22.27
N VAL A 47 23.77 38.13 -21.53
CA VAL A 47 24.07 39.57 -21.46
C VAL A 47 25.27 39.84 -20.56
N GLU A 48 25.37 39.12 -19.44
CA GLU A 48 26.46 39.26 -18.47
C GLU A 48 27.34 38.01 -18.50
N PRO A 49 28.51 38.04 -19.16
CA PRO A 49 29.49 36.96 -19.09
C PRO A 49 29.89 36.65 -17.65
N PHE A 50 30.19 35.38 -17.37
CA PHE A 50 30.54 34.92 -16.03
C PHE A 50 31.72 33.96 -16.07
N PRO A 51 32.50 33.85 -14.97
CA PRO A 51 33.61 32.91 -14.89
C PRO A 51 33.10 31.47 -14.81
N ALA A 52 33.67 30.58 -15.61
CA ALA A 52 33.42 29.15 -15.55
C ALA A 52 34.71 28.33 -15.56
N TYR A 53 34.66 27.18 -14.89
CA TYR A 53 35.73 26.19 -14.91
C TYR A 53 35.32 25.05 -15.84
N LEU A 54 36.19 24.66 -16.78
CA LEU A 54 35.90 23.55 -17.69
C LEU A 54 35.66 22.23 -16.92
N SER A 55 36.34 22.05 -15.80
CA SER A 55 36.10 20.92 -14.88
C SER A 55 34.68 20.88 -14.29
N VAL A 56 34.12 22.05 -13.92
CA VAL A 56 32.75 22.18 -13.41
C VAL A 56 31.74 21.92 -14.53
N VAL A 57 31.97 22.47 -15.72
CA VAL A 57 31.12 22.24 -16.90
C VAL A 57 31.02 20.74 -17.21
N ARG A 58 32.15 20.03 -17.24
CA ARG A 58 32.19 18.56 -17.41
C ARG A 58 31.41 17.82 -16.32
N SER A 59 31.57 18.23 -15.06
CA SER A 59 30.86 17.63 -13.93
C SER A 59 29.34 17.80 -14.03
N LEU A 60 28.89 18.96 -14.52
CA LEU A 60 27.48 19.24 -14.77
C LEU A 60 26.94 18.43 -15.95
N ALA A 61 27.67 18.38 -17.07
CA ALA A 61 27.29 17.62 -18.25
C ALA A 61 27.11 16.11 -17.93
N LYS A 62 28.02 15.52 -17.16
CA LYS A 62 27.90 14.13 -16.66
C LYS A 62 26.62 13.88 -15.85
N LYS A 63 26.08 14.92 -15.21
CA LYS A 63 24.83 14.85 -14.42
C LYS A 63 23.60 15.26 -15.25
N GLY A 64 23.74 15.40 -16.57
CA GLY A 64 22.69 15.86 -17.47
C GLY A 64 22.27 17.32 -17.24
N ARG A 65 23.17 18.16 -16.70
CA ARG A 65 22.89 19.57 -16.37
C ARG A 65 23.61 20.51 -17.33
N VAL A 66 23.00 21.68 -17.53
CA VAL A 66 23.57 22.78 -18.33
C VAL A 66 24.71 23.50 -17.61
N GLY A 67 25.65 24.04 -18.38
CA GLY A 67 26.83 24.74 -17.84
C GLY A 67 26.54 26.12 -17.27
N CYS A 68 25.52 26.82 -17.82
CA CYS A 68 25.17 28.17 -17.36
C CYS A 68 24.57 28.14 -15.93
N VAL A 69 25.12 28.95 -15.03
CA VAL A 69 24.68 29.04 -13.63
C VAL A 69 23.21 29.44 -13.50
N HIS A 70 22.73 30.38 -14.32
CA HIS A 70 21.33 30.86 -14.30
C HIS A 70 20.36 29.79 -14.82
N CYS A 71 20.68 29.17 -15.95
CA CYS A 71 19.87 28.08 -16.50
C CYS A 71 19.84 26.87 -15.56
N ASN A 72 20.97 26.54 -14.92
CA ASN A 72 21.06 25.44 -13.96
C ASN A 72 20.25 25.74 -12.69
N LYS A 73 20.24 26.99 -12.19
CA LYS A 73 19.36 27.42 -11.10
C LYS A 73 17.88 27.20 -11.45
N ARG A 74 17.44 27.67 -12.64
CA ARG A 74 16.07 27.47 -13.14
C ARG A 74 15.70 25.99 -13.29
N HIS A 75 16.61 25.19 -13.85
CA HIS A 75 16.42 23.74 -13.98
C HIS A 75 16.17 23.08 -12.60
N ARG A 76 16.97 23.43 -11.59
CA ARG A 76 16.78 22.90 -10.22
C ARG A 76 15.46 23.35 -9.60
N ALA A 77 15.07 24.61 -9.78
CA ALA A 77 13.79 25.11 -9.29
C ALA A 77 12.61 24.34 -9.91
N ASN A 78 12.63 24.13 -11.22
CA ASN A 78 11.62 23.32 -11.92
C ASN A 78 11.59 21.87 -11.44
N GLN A 79 12.76 21.25 -11.25
CA GLN A 79 12.85 19.89 -10.73
C GLN A 79 12.24 19.79 -9.33
N ARG A 80 12.55 20.73 -8.43
CA ARG A 80 11.97 20.78 -7.08
C ARG A 80 10.45 20.94 -7.12
N ARG A 81 9.92 21.79 -8.01
CA ARG A 81 8.47 21.94 -8.22
C ARG A 81 7.84 20.62 -8.66
N THR A 82 8.43 19.95 -9.64
CA THR A 82 7.96 18.64 -10.11
C THR A 82 7.99 17.59 -9.00
N ASP A 83 9.07 17.54 -8.21
CA ASP A 83 9.18 16.62 -7.08
C ASP A 83 8.13 16.89 -6.01
N MET A 84 7.87 18.17 -5.69
CA MET A 84 6.84 18.59 -4.74
C MET A 84 5.44 18.13 -5.17
N ILE A 85 5.12 18.26 -6.47
CA ILE A 85 3.85 17.80 -7.05
C ILE A 85 3.78 16.27 -7.03
N ARG A 86 4.77 15.58 -7.58
CA ARG A 86 4.72 14.13 -7.79
C ARG A 86 4.84 13.33 -6.50
N LEU A 87 5.73 13.72 -5.61
CA LEU A 87 6.00 12.98 -4.37
C LEU A 87 5.10 13.46 -3.22
N GLY A 88 4.81 14.77 -3.18
CA GLY A 88 4.04 15.38 -2.10
C GLY A 88 2.55 15.50 -2.37
N ASN A 89 2.11 15.43 -3.63
CA ASN A 89 0.77 15.87 -4.06
C ASN A 89 0.51 17.34 -3.68
N MET A 90 1.53 18.18 -3.79
CA MET A 90 1.51 19.58 -3.39
C MET A 90 1.89 20.47 -4.58
N LEU A 91 1.05 21.46 -4.88
CA LEU A 91 1.33 22.49 -5.86
C LEU A 91 1.96 23.71 -5.17
N PRO A 92 3.26 23.95 -5.30
CA PRO A 92 3.90 25.08 -4.64
C PRO A 92 3.42 26.39 -5.28
N MET A 93 3.05 27.35 -4.44
CA MET A 93 2.58 28.68 -4.86
C MET A 93 3.73 29.65 -5.08
N VAL A 94 4.90 29.33 -4.53
CA VAL A 94 6.13 30.11 -4.64
C VAL A 94 7.25 29.25 -5.26
N GLU A 95 8.31 29.89 -5.74
CA GLU A 95 9.52 29.17 -6.13
C GLU A 95 10.12 28.46 -4.92
N ILE A 96 10.72 27.28 -5.13
CA ILE A 96 11.36 26.50 -4.06
C ILE A 96 12.88 26.82 -4.06
N PRO A 97 13.36 27.74 -3.20
CA PRO A 97 14.74 28.21 -3.23
C PRO A 97 15.74 27.13 -2.78
N ASP A 98 15.34 26.30 -1.81
CA ASP A 98 16.08 25.15 -1.32
C ASP A 98 15.14 24.05 -0.82
N VAL A 99 15.63 22.80 -0.76
CA VAL A 99 14.84 21.63 -0.33
C VAL A 99 14.42 21.68 1.14
N LYS A 100 15.16 22.40 1.99
CA LYS A 100 14.90 22.52 3.44
C LYS A 100 13.95 23.67 3.80
N THR A 101 13.61 24.51 2.83
CA THR A 101 12.72 25.66 3.05
C THR A 101 11.27 25.17 3.00
N ALA A 102 10.47 25.54 4.00
CA ALA A 102 9.03 25.30 3.98
C ALA A 102 8.40 26.24 2.95
N VAL A 103 7.55 25.70 2.07
CA VAL A 103 6.96 26.48 0.98
C VAL A 103 5.45 26.40 0.97
N ARG A 104 4.82 27.57 0.94
CA ARG A 104 3.36 27.71 0.83
C ARG A 104 2.87 26.97 -0.41
N SER A 105 1.93 26.05 -0.20
CA SER A 105 1.53 25.09 -1.22
C SER A 105 0.05 24.74 -1.12
N TRP A 106 -0.58 24.50 -2.28
CA TRP A 106 -1.89 23.88 -2.36
C TRP A 106 -1.76 22.37 -2.25
N CYS A 107 -2.56 21.73 -1.40
CA CYS A 107 -2.70 20.29 -1.43
C CYS A 107 -3.58 19.87 -2.60
N LEU A 108 -3.05 19.10 -3.56
CA LEU A 108 -3.80 18.59 -4.71
C LEU A 108 -4.76 17.43 -4.34
N ARG A 109 -4.80 17.03 -3.05
CA ARG A 109 -5.71 16.01 -2.55
C ARG A 109 -6.92 16.60 -1.82
N CYS A 110 -6.70 17.50 -0.87
CA CYS A 110 -7.77 18.10 -0.06
C CYS A 110 -8.06 19.55 -0.45
N TRP A 111 -7.35 20.11 -1.43
CA TRP A 111 -7.53 21.46 -1.95
C TRP A 111 -7.42 22.57 -0.88
N ARG A 112 -6.76 22.27 0.24
CA ARG A 112 -6.41 23.25 1.27
C ARG A 112 -5.05 23.85 1.01
N ILE A 113 -4.88 25.10 1.40
CA ILE A 113 -3.59 25.79 1.46
C ILE A 113 -2.88 25.34 2.73
N CYS A 114 -1.62 24.93 2.62
CA CYS A 114 -0.74 24.65 3.75
C CYS A 114 0.26 25.81 3.93
N GLU A 115 0.34 26.36 5.12
CA GLU A 115 1.14 27.54 5.46
C GLU A 115 1.80 27.37 6.84
N PRO A 116 3.15 27.41 6.96
CA PRO A 116 4.14 27.75 5.94
C PRO A 116 4.33 26.69 4.85
N GLY A 117 3.64 25.53 4.96
CA GLY A 117 3.66 24.44 3.98
C GLY A 117 4.78 23.43 4.21
N PRO A 118 4.88 22.39 3.36
CA PRO A 118 5.86 21.32 3.56
C PRO A 118 7.26 21.70 3.11
N ARG A 119 8.25 20.96 3.62
CA ARG A 119 9.62 20.95 3.13
C ARG A 119 9.82 19.81 2.15
N LEU A 120 10.50 20.06 1.04
CA LEU A 120 10.72 19.04 0.00
C LEU A 120 11.64 17.92 0.48
N ASP A 121 12.62 18.22 1.34
CA ASP A 121 13.51 17.21 1.91
C ASP A 121 12.78 16.20 2.80
N ASN A 122 11.83 16.65 3.62
CA ASN A 122 11.00 15.76 4.43
C ASN A 122 10.12 14.84 3.57
N ILE A 123 9.55 15.38 2.48
CA ILE A 123 8.77 14.58 1.52
C ILE A 123 9.66 13.53 0.85
N LYS A 124 10.85 13.91 0.37
CA LYS A 124 11.79 13.00 -0.29
C LYS A 124 12.28 11.88 0.63
N ASN A 125 12.52 12.20 1.89
CA ASN A 125 13.03 11.26 2.88
C ASN A 125 11.91 10.45 3.57
N GLY A 126 10.64 10.64 3.18
CA GLY A 126 9.50 9.95 3.78
C GLY A 126 9.23 10.32 5.25
N LYS A 127 9.85 11.38 5.76
CA LYS A 127 9.74 11.82 7.16
C LYS A 127 8.43 12.56 7.45
N GLN A 128 7.82 13.15 6.44
CA GLN A 128 6.55 13.88 6.54
C GLN A 128 5.76 13.74 5.22
N GLY A 129 4.43 13.63 5.29
CA GLY A 129 3.58 13.77 4.11
C GLY A 129 3.46 15.23 3.64
N GLY A 130 3.08 15.43 2.38
CA GLY A 130 3.06 16.77 1.77
C GLY A 130 2.10 17.78 2.41
N CYS A 131 0.91 17.35 2.83
CA CYS A 131 -0.06 18.23 3.50
C CYS A 131 -0.15 17.85 4.97
N GLU A 132 -0.04 18.82 5.88
CA GLU A 132 -0.10 18.61 7.33
C GLU A 132 -1.44 18.03 7.79
N HIS A 133 -2.56 18.53 7.23
CA HIS A 133 -3.90 18.03 7.52
C HIS A 133 -4.14 16.63 6.96
N CYS A 134 -3.44 16.29 5.88
CA CYS A 134 -3.56 15.00 5.25
C CYS A 134 -2.50 14.02 5.72
N GLY A 135 -1.45 14.43 6.43
CA GLY A 135 -0.30 13.59 6.80
C GLY A 135 0.33 12.77 5.64
N GLY A 136 0.02 13.08 4.37
CA GLY A 136 0.23 12.16 3.23
C GLY A 136 -0.69 10.93 3.19
N LYS A 137 -1.47 10.66 4.25
CA LYS A 137 -2.53 9.65 4.38
C LYS A 137 -3.68 10.27 5.18
N ARG A 138 -4.82 10.54 4.54
CA ARG A 138 -5.97 11.25 5.12
C ARG A 138 -6.30 10.70 6.52
N ARG A 139 -5.89 11.40 7.59
CA ARG A 139 -6.56 11.26 8.88
C ARG A 139 -7.79 12.16 8.80
N LEU A 140 -8.94 11.55 8.59
CA LEU A 140 -10.21 12.22 8.85
C LEU A 140 -10.19 12.72 10.30
N SER A 141 -10.76 13.89 10.57
CA SER A 141 -11.14 14.20 11.96
C SER A 141 -12.16 13.17 12.42
N ASP A 142 -12.26 12.96 13.73
CA ASP A 142 -13.21 12.00 14.30
C ASP A 142 -14.64 12.28 13.81
N ASP A 143 -15.07 13.55 13.81
CA ASP A 143 -16.40 13.94 13.34
C ASP A 143 -16.68 13.55 11.89
N VAL A 144 -15.73 13.81 10.99
CA VAL A 144 -15.87 13.51 9.56
C VAL A 144 -15.81 11.99 9.34
N ALA A 145 -14.98 11.27 10.11
CA ALA A 145 -14.93 9.82 10.07
C ALA A 145 -16.26 9.21 10.53
N ARG A 146 -16.86 9.75 11.61
CA ARG A 146 -18.15 9.28 12.14
C ARG A 146 -19.29 9.59 11.18
N GLN A 147 -19.31 10.76 10.55
CA GLN A 147 -20.28 11.07 9.50
C GLN A 147 -20.20 10.05 8.36
N ARG A 148 -18.98 9.79 7.88
CA ARG A 148 -18.75 8.85 6.79
C ARG A 148 -19.10 7.40 7.16
N ALA A 149 -18.87 7.01 8.41
CA ALA A 149 -19.32 5.74 8.95
C ALA A 149 -20.85 5.63 8.94
N ARG A 150 -21.57 6.68 9.38
CA ARG A 150 -23.04 6.70 9.34
C ARG A 150 -23.59 6.59 7.92
N GLU A 151 -23.00 7.32 6.97
CA GLU A 151 -23.34 7.22 5.55
C GLU A 151 -23.07 5.82 4.98
N TRP A 152 -22.11 5.08 5.54
CA TRP A 152 -21.86 3.67 5.21
C TRP A 152 -22.88 2.70 5.81
N GLY A 153 -23.79 3.16 6.67
CA GLY A 153 -24.68 2.28 7.43
C GLY A 153 -24.03 1.71 8.70
N TYR A 154 -23.10 2.44 9.31
CA TYR A 154 -22.36 2.01 10.50
C TYR A 154 -22.33 3.09 11.60
N SER A 155 -22.55 2.69 12.85
CA SER A 155 -22.42 3.55 14.02
C SER A 155 -21.23 3.10 14.86
N PRO A 156 -20.11 3.82 14.83
CA PRO A 156 -18.99 3.55 15.71
C PRO A 156 -19.36 3.80 17.18
N ASP A 157 -18.69 3.12 18.08
CA ASP A 157 -18.80 3.34 19.53
C ASP A 157 -18.49 4.82 19.86
N PRO A 158 -19.36 5.53 20.61
CA PRO A 158 -19.15 6.92 20.96
C PRO A 158 -17.87 7.15 21.77
N ASP A 159 -17.45 6.18 22.58
CA ASP A 159 -16.32 6.33 23.51
C ASP A 159 -14.96 6.02 22.84
N ILE A 160 -14.99 5.43 21.64
CA ILE A 160 -13.77 5.06 20.90
C ILE A 160 -13.52 6.04 19.76
N PRO A 161 -12.51 6.94 19.87
CA PRO A 161 -12.19 7.90 18.81
C PRO A 161 -11.55 7.22 17.60
N TYR A 162 -11.83 7.77 16.43
CA TYR A 162 -11.23 7.39 15.16
C TYR A 162 -9.72 7.67 15.16
N THR A 163 -8.93 6.65 14.85
CA THR A 163 -7.47 6.78 14.76
C THR A 163 -6.98 6.94 13.32
N ASN A 164 -7.37 6.03 12.41
CA ASN A 164 -7.05 6.05 10.98
C ASN A 164 -7.87 4.99 10.20
N ASP A 165 -7.78 5.02 8.86
CA ASP A 165 -8.63 4.24 7.96
C ASP A 165 -8.37 2.72 8.00
N ALA A 166 -7.22 2.29 8.52
CA ALA A 166 -6.79 0.89 8.58
C ALA A 166 -6.96 0.25 9.96
N THR A 167 -7.31 1.03 10.98
CA THR A 167 -7.58 0.52 12.33
C THR A 167 -9.01 0.04 12.42
N LYS A 168 -9.22 -1.12 13.04
CA LYS A 168 -10.57 -1.60 13.38
C LYS A 168 -11.28 -0.59 14.26
N TRP A 169 -12.50 -0.25 13.92
CA TRP A 169 -13.32 0.67 14.69
C TRP A 169 -14.52 -0.10 15.22
N PRO A 170 -14.63 -0.35 16.54
CA PRO A 170 -15.76 -1.08 17.14
C PRO A 170 -17.06 -0.26 17.19
N GLY A 171 -18.20 -0.95 17.18
CA GLY A 171 -19.52 -0.34 17.09
C GLY A 171 -20.58 -1.28 16.50
N ARG A 172 -21.62 -0.73 15.87
CA ARG A 172 -22.79 -1.49 15.38
C ARG A 172 -23.21 -1.10 13.98
N CYS A 173 -23.68 -2.07 13.19
CA CYS A 173 -24.29 -1.77 11.90
C CYS A 173 -25.67 -1.12 12.07
N LEU A 174 -25.98 -0.12 11.25
CA LEU A 174 -27.28 0.57 11.27
C LEU A 174 -28.40 -0.28 10.66
N ALA A 175 -28.06 -1.28 9.82
CA ALA A 175 -29.05 -2.12 9.16
C ALA A 175 -29.75 -3.11 10.10
N LYS A 176 -29.00 -3.76 11.00
CA LYS A 176 -29.51 -4.83 11.89
C LYS A 176 -29.02 -4.75 13.34
N GLY A 177 -28.19 -3.76 13.70
CA GLY A 177 -27.67 -3.59 15.06
C GLY A 177 -26.55 -4.56 15.47
N HIS A 178 -26.04 -5.38 14.57
CA HIS A 178 -24.96 -6.34 14.83
C HIS A 178 -23.68 -5.62 15.27
N TYR A 179 -23.01 -6.17 16.28
CA TYR A 179 -21.65 -5.76 16.64
C TYR A 179 -20.70 -6.07 15.48
N CYS A 180 -19.91 -5.08 15.06
CA CYS A 180 -18.84 -5.29 14.09
C CYS A 180 -17.72 -4.27 14.25
N GLU A 181 -16.53 -4.67 13.80
CA GLU A 181 -15.29 -3.89 13.92
C GLU A 181 -14.68 -3.58 12.54
N PRO A 182 -15.41 -2.91 11.62
CA PRO A 182 -14.88 -2.63 10.30
C PRO A 182 -13.70 -1.67 10.34
N VAL A 183 -12.90 -1.70 9.28
CA VAL A 183 -11.92 -0.65 8.97
C VAL A 183 -12.56 0.32 7.98
N LEU A 184 -12.44 1.64 8.20
CA LEU A 184 -13.13 2.62 7.35
C LEU A 184 -12.66 2.59 5.87
N ASN A 185 -11.44 2.11 5.61
CA ASN A 185 -10.93 1.91 4.26
C ASN A 185 -11.73 0.88 3.43
N SER A 186 -12.37 -0.11 4.08
CA SER A 186 -13.10 -1.17 3.35
C SER A 186 -14.45 -0.71 2.78
N GLN A 187 -14.92 0.49 3.16
CA GLN A 187 -16.18 1.07 2.68
C GLN A 187 -16.34 1.07 1.16
N LYS A 188 -15.24 1.20 0.41
CA LYS A 188 -15.28 1.22 -1.06
C LYS A 188 -15.51 -0.15 -1.70
N ARG A 189 -15.32 -1.24 -0.94
CA ARG A 189 -15.29 -2.61 -1.46
C ARG A 189 -16.43 -3.47 -0.92
N GLN A 190 -16.90 -3.19 0.30
CA GLN A 190 -17.89 -4.01 0.99
C GLN A 190 -18.71 -3.19 1.99
N GLY A 191 -19.82 -3.77 2.45
CA GLY A 191 -20.59 -3.23 3.57
C GLY A 191 -19.85 -3.29 4.92
N PRO A 192 -20.31 -2.55 5.94
CA PRO A 192 -19.61 -2.43 7.23
C PRO A 192 -19.71 -3.67 8.12
N CYS A 193 -20.59 -4.60 7.79
CA CYS A 193 -20.94 -5.73 8.65
C CYS A 193 -20.90 -7.03 7.85
N GLU A 194 -19.96 -7.92 8.21
CA GLU A 194 -19.83 -9.26 7.63
C GLU A 194 -21.12 -10.07 7.81
N SER A 195 -21.78 -9.96 8.97
CA SER A 195 -23.06 -10.62 9.22
C SER A 195 -24.18 -10.12 8.30
N CYS A 196 -24.13 -8.86 7.83
CA CYS A 196 -25.11 -8.29 6.91
C CYS A 196 -24.80 -8.52 5.43
N ALA A 197 -23.57 -8.87 5.05
CA ALA A 197 -23.20 -9.05 3.64
C ALA A 197 -24.11 -10.08 2.93
N ASP A 198 -24.53 -9.85 1.69
CA ASP A 198 -25.36 -10.85 0.98
C ASP A 198 -24.59 -12.13 0.62
N HIS A 199 -23.26 -12.04 0.67
CA HIS A 199 -22.33 -13.12 0.38
C HIS A 199 -21.43 -13.39 1.59
N GLY A 200 -20.92 -14.62 1.67
CA GLY A 200 -20.03 -15.07 2.76
C GLY A 200 -20.77 -15.80 3.88
N PHE A 201 -20.03 -16.67 4.56
CA PHE A 201 -20.56 -17.57 5.59
C PHE A 201 -21.21 -16.84 6.77
N LYS A 202 -22.45 -17.19 7.12
CA LYS A 202 -23.18 -16.65 8.27
C LYS A 202 -23.03 -17.52 9.54
N PRO A 203 -22.29 -17.07 10.57
CA PRO A 203 -22.05 -17.89 11.76
C PRO A 203 -23.30 -18.19 12.61
N HIS A 204 -24.37 -17.41 12.46
CA HIS A 204 -25.61 -17.63 13.22
C HIS A 204 -26.61 -18.54 12.51
N LEU A 205 -26.34 -18.94 11.26
CA LEU A 205 -27.16 -19.88 10.51
C LEU A 205 -26.57 -21.30 10.59
N PRO A 206 -27.37 -22.35 10.33
CA PRO A 206 -26.85 -23.71 10.19
C PRO A 206 -25.74 -23.83 9.15
N ALA A 207 -24.80 -24.73 9.39
CA ALA A 207 -23.59 -24.88 8.58
C ALA A 207 -23.22 -26.34 8.32
N ILE A 208 -22.49 -26.57 7.25
CA ILE A 208 -21.83 -27.82 6.91
C ILE A 208 -20.32 -27.58 7.00
N LEU A 209 -19.64 -28.39 7.79
CA LEU A 209 -18.20 -28.59 7.73
C LEU A 209 -17.91 -29.77 6.81
N TYR A 210 -16.93 -29.65 5.93
CA TYR A 210 -16.61 -30.67 4.95
C TYR A 210 -15.10 -30.94 4.86
N LEU A 211 -14.75 -32.19 4.61
CA LEU A 211 -13.42 -32.62 4.22
C LEU A 211 -13.44 -32.98 2.73
N VAL A 212 -12.61 -32.29 1.95
CA VAL A 212 -12.42 -32.58 0.51
C VAL A 212 -10.96 -32.85 0.22
N VAL A 213 -10.68 -33.65 -0.80
CA VAL A 213 -9.31 -33.97 -1.25
C VAL A 213 -9.13 -33.68 -2.73
N LYS A 214 -7.93 -33.27 -3.13
CA LYS A 214 -7.55 -33.05 -4.52
C LYS A 214 -6.35 -33.95 -4.84
N PRO A 215 -6.55 -35.09 -5.52
CA PRO A 215 -5.48 -36.07 -5.75
C PRO A 215 -4.30 -35.51 -6.55
N ASP A 216 -4.56 -34.67 -7.56
CA ASP A 216 -3.55 -34.01 -8.39
C ASP A 216 -2.64 -33.07 -7.59
N LEU A 217 -3.19 -32.38 -6.60
CA LEU A 217 -2.47 -31.48 -5.71
C LEU A 217 -1.92 -32.19 -4.46
N VAL A 218 -2.26 -33.47 -4.26
CA VAL A 218 -1.93 -34.26 -3.07
C VAL A 218 -2.32 -33.49 -1.78
N ALA A 219 -3.53 -32.92 -1.79
CA ALA A 219 -3.99 -32.00 -0.77
C ALA A 219 -5.32 -32.45 -0.17
N ALA A 220 -5.46 -32.30 1.15
CA ALA A 220 -6.74 -32.30 1.84
C ALA A 220 -7.08 -30.87 2.26
N LYS A 221 -8.38 -30.54 2.24
CA LYS A 221 -8.91 -29.26 2.65
C LYS A 221 -10.07 -29.47 3.59
N ILE A 222 -10.02 -28.78 4.73
CA ILE A 222 -11.19 -28.58 5.57
C ILE A 222 -11.86 -27.27 5.16
N GLY A 223 -13.18 -27.21 5.20
CA GLY A 223 -13.90 -25.98 4.92
C GLY A 223 -15.28 -25.97 5.54
N ILE A 224 -15.85 -24.76 5.67
CA ILE A 224 -17.23 -24.56 6.09
C ILE A 224 -18.06 -23.86 5.03
N CYS A 225 -19.36 -24.15 5.02
CA CYS A 225 -20.34 -23.45 4.20
C CYS A 225 -21.73 -23.52 4.85
N GLU A 226 -22.69 -22.73 4.37
CA GLU A 226 -24.04 -22.71 4.94
C GLU A 226 -24.81 -24.00 4.63
N ASP A 227 -25.57 -24.54 5.58
CA ASP A 227 -26.50 -25.65 5.31
C ASP A 227 -27.79 -25.09 4.68
N SER A 228 -27.72 -24.80 3.37
CA SER A 228 -28.79 -24.16 2.61
C SER A 228 -28.88 -24.75 1.20
N PRO A 229 -30.09 -24.99 0.65
CA PRO A 229 -30.28 -25.49 -0.72
C PRO A 229 -29.68 -24.59 -1.81
N LYS A 230 -29.47 -23.30 -1.51
CA LYS A 230 -28.87 -22.33 -2.45
C LYS A 230 -27.34 -22.41 -2.47
N ASN A 231 -26.73 -23.08 -1.50
CA ASN A 231 -25.29 -23.15 -1.38
C ASN A 231 -24.69 -24.11 -2.43
N ARG A 232 -23.74 -23.60 -3.22
CA ARG A 232 -23.06 -24.34 -4.29
C ARG A 232 -21.61 -24.71 -3.96
N ARG A 233 -21.13 -24.48 -2.75
CA ARG A 233 -19.71 -24.62 -2.38
C ARG A 233 -19.12 -25.99 -2.69
N LEU A 234 -19.79 -27.08 -2.30
CA LEU A 234 -19.32 -28.44 -2.58
C LEU A 234 -19.42 -28.80 -4.07
N TYR A 235 -20.44 -28.27 -4.76
CA TYR A 235 -20.58 -28.42 -6.21
C TYR A 235 -19.44 -27.71 -6.96
N GLU A 236 -19.09 -26.49 -6.56
CA GLU A 236 -17.96 -25.73 -7.12
C GLU A 236 -16.62 -26.42 -6.84
N HIS A 237 -16.45 -27.00 -5.65
CA HIS A 237 -15.27 -27.81 -5.33
C HIS A 237 -15.16 -29.02 -6.26
N ALA A 238 -16.26 -29.75 -6.46
CA ALA A 238 -16.30 -30.89 -7.39
C ALA A 238 -15.94 -30.48 -8.83
N LEU A 239 -16.46 -29.37 -9.34
CA LEU A 239 -16.10 -28.84 -10.66
C LEU A 239 -14.60 -28.49 -10.78
N ASN A 240 -13.96 -28.12 -9.67
CA ASN A 240 -12.54 -27.80 -9.59
C ASN A 240 -11.65 -29.00 -9.23
N GLY A 241 -12.17 -30.23 -9.34
CA GLY A 241 -11.40 -31.47 -9.14
C GLY A 241 -11.24 -31.91 -7.69
N TRP A 242 -11.97 -31.29 -6.75
CA TRP A 242 -12.00 -31.74 -5.35
C TRP A 242 -13.04 -32.84 -5.14
N ILE A 243 -12.67 -33.87 -4.40
CA ILE A 243 -13.53 -35.00 -4.07
C ILE A 243 -13.98 -34.84 -2.62
N THR A 244 -15.29 -34.85 -2.37
CA THR A 244 -15.83 -34.81 -0.99
C THR A 244 -15.64 -36.17 -0.34
N ILE A 245 -15.00 -36.17 0.83
CA ILE A 245 -14.76 -37.38 1.63
C ILE A 245 -15.84 -37.50 2.70
N GLU A 246 -16.01 -36.45 3.51
CA GLU A 246 -16.91 -36.47 4.66
C GLU A 246 -17.53 -35.09 4.90
N THR A 247 -18.70 -35.07 5.54
CA THR A 247 -19.39 -33.84 5.93
C THR A 247 -20.01 -33.95 7.32
N MET A 248 -20.10 -32.84 8.05
CA MET A 248 -20.70 -32.74 9.37
C MET A 248 -21.57 -31.49 9.46
N ARG A 249 -22.82 -31.64 9.91
CA ARG A 249 -23.76 -30.53 10.08
C ARG A 249 -23.67 -29.93 11.47
N PHE A 250 -23.82 -28.61 11.53
CA PHE A 250 -23.88 -27.82 12.76
C PHE A 250 -25.14 -26.97 12.76
N ALA A 251 -25.87 -26.97 13.88
CA ALA A 251 -27.04 -26.11 14.05
C ALA A 251 -26.67 -24.61 14.03
N VAL A 252 -25.46 -24.27 14.48
CA VAL A 252 -24.92 -22.91 14.51
C VAL A 252 -23.55 -22.88 13.81
N GLY A 253 -23.42 -22.08 12.77
CA GLY A 253 -22.20 -21.98 11.98
C GLY A 253 -20.97 -21.48 12.74
N ALA A 254 -21.16 -20.76 13.84
CA ALA A 254 -20.09 -20.35 14.74
C ALA A 254 -19.34 -21.55 15.32
N ASP A 255 -20.04 -22.66 15.61
CA ASP A 255 -19.41 -23.89 16.09
C ASP A 255 -18.64 -24.59 14.97
N ALA A 256 -19.19 -24.66 13.76
CA ALA A 256 -18.46 -25.18 12.60
C ALA A 256 -17.15 -24.39 12.36
N ARG A 257 -17.21 -23.05 12.44
CA ARG A 257 -16.04 -22.16 12.32
C ARG A 257 -15.03 -22.40 13.44
N ARG A 258 -15.47 -22.63 14.68
CA ARG A 258 -14.57 -22.99 15.81
C ARG A 258 -13.84 -24.30 15.54
N VAL A 259 -14.53 -25.32 15.02
CA VAL A 259 -13.92 -26.62 14.68
C VAL A 259 -12.90 -26.47 13.55
N GLU A 260 -13.29 -25.82 12.45
CA GLU A 260 -12.40 -25.55 11.30
C GLU A 260 -11.14 -24.79 11.75
N THR A 261 -11.33 -23.71 12.50
CA THR A 261 -10.22 -22.87 13.01
C THR A 261 -9.28 -23.68 13.89
N ALA A 262 -9.82 -24.45 14.85
CA ALA A 262 -9.02 -25.24 15.77
C ALA A 262 -8.25 -26.35 15.03
N LEU A 263 -8.86 -27.00 14.03
CA LEU A 263 -8.18 -28.01 13.23
C LEU A 263 -7.02 -27.40 12.42
N VAL A 264 -7.26 -26.29 11.72
CA VAL A 264 -6.22 -25.60 10.93
C VAL A 264 -5.09 -25.14 11.85
N GLN A 265 -5.40 -24.56 13.02
CA GLN A 265 -4.39 -24.20 14.02
C GLN A 265 -3.58 -25.41 14.48
N SER A 266 -4.22 -26.57 14.69
CA SER A 266 -3.50 -27.79 15.07
C SER A 266 -2.51 -28.26 14.00
N TRP A 267 -2.85 -28.10 12.71
CA TRP A 267 -1.92 -28.39 11.61
C TRP A 267 -0.73 -27.45 11.62
N ARG A 268 -0.96 -26.14 11.79
CA ARG A 268 0.12 -25.15 11.85
C ARG A 268 1.03 -25.36 13.06
N ALA A 269 0.48 -25.72 14.22
CA ALA A 269 1.25 -26.06 15.41
C ALA A 269 2.16 -27.28 15.21
N ARG A 270 1.76 -28.22 14.34
CA ARG A 270 2.55 -29.39 13.92
C ARG A 270 3.50 -29.09 12.74
N ASN A 271 3.66 -27.81 12.38
CA ASN A 271 4.44 -27.37 11.23
C ASN A 271 3.99 -27.97 9.89
N LEU A 272 2.72 -28.37 9.79
CA LEU A 272 2.13 -28.78 8.52
C LEU A 272 1.76 -27.51 7.75
N GLN A 273 2.40 -27.29 6.60
CA GLN A 273 2.23 -26.09 5.79
C GLN A 273 0.99 -26.20 4.88
N PRO A 274 0.36 -25.07 4.50
CA PRO A 274 -0.68 -25.07 3.47
C PRO A 274 -0.10 -25.51 2.12
N VAL A 275 -0.91 -26.19 1.32
CA VAL A 275 -0.51 -26.67 -0.01
C VAL A 275 -0.68 -25.55 -1.03
N LEU A 276 0.39 -25.27 -1.78
CA LEU A 276 0.42 -24.31 -2.87
C LEU A 276 0.25 -25.03 -4.21
N ASP A 277 -0.46 -24.42 -5.15
CA ASP A 277 -0.56 -24.92 -6.52
C ASP A 277 0.54 -24.26 -7.36
N ASN A 278 1.51 -25.05 -7.82
CA ASN A 278 2.69 -24.57 -8.56
C ASN A 278 3.44 -23.41 -7.87
N GLY A 279 3.49 -23.44 -6.53
CA GLY A 279 4.15 -22.41 -5.72
C GLY A 279 3.30 -21.15 -5.46
N TYR A 280 2.06 -21.10 -5.96
CA TYR A 280 1.14 -19.99 -5.76
C TYR A 280 -0.01 -20.38 -4.82
N GLY A 281 -0.43 -19.43 -3.97
CA GLY A 281 -1.64 -19.56 -3.17
C GLY A 281 -2.89 -19.34 -4.03
N TYR A 282 -3.98 -20.03 -3.71
CA TYR A 282 -5.29 -19.91 -4.34
C TYR A 282 -6.38 -19.69 -3.28
N GLU A 283 -7.60 -19.29 -3.65
CA GLU A 283 -8.62 -18.99 -2.65
C GLU A 283 -8.91 -20.18 -1.72
N GLY A 284 -8.76 -19.96 -0.41
CA GLY A 284 -8.93 -20.99 0.61
C GLY A 284 -7.75 -21.96 0.80
N TYR A 285 -6.60 -21.74 0.15
CA TYR A 285 -5.43 -22.63 0.29
C TYR A 285 -4.90 -22.71 1.74
N THR A 286 -5.13 -21.69 2.55
CA THR A 286 -4.72 -21.64 3.97
C THR A 286 -5.42 -22.67 4.85
N GLU A 287 -6.50 -23.29 4.38
CA GLU A 287 -7.24 -24.35 5.09
C GLU A 287 -6.88 -25.75 4.54
N THR A 288 -5.72 -25.88 3.89
CA THR A 288 -5.24 -27.14 3.33
C THR A 288 -4.06 -27.73 4.11
N VAL A 289 -3.85 -29.03 3.90
CA VAL A 289 -2.72 -29.81 4.39
C VAL A 289 -2.28 -30.82 3.34
N SER A 290 -0.97 -31.10 3.25
CA SER A 290 -0.44 -32.08 2.30
C SER A 290 -0.73 -33.51 2.75
N LEU A 291 -1.25 -34.33 1.84
CA LEU A 291 -1.43 -35.76 2.04
C LEU A 291 -0.11 -36.56 2.02
N ASN A 292 1.03 -35.90 1.72
CA ASN A 292 2.35 -36.48 1.94
C ASN A 292 2.78 -36.41 3.43
N ALA A 293 2.14 -35.56 4.23
CA ALA A 293 2.51 -35.30 5.63
C ALA A 293 1.47 -35.81 6.64
N THR A 294 0.28 -36.21 6.19
CA THR A 294 -0.80 -36.79 7.00
C THR A 294 -1.72 -37.62 6.11
N GLN A 295 -2.54 -38.50 6.69
CA GLN A 295 -3.48 -39.32 5.94
C GLN A 295 -4.92 -38.87 6.13
N VAL A 296 -5.76 -39.06 5.10
CA VAL A 296 -7.20 -38.75 5.16
C VAL A 296 -7.89 -39.44 6.33
N SER A 297 -7.49 -40.69 6.62
CA SER A 297 -7.98 -41.51 7.73
C SER A 297 -7.69 -40.92 9.12
N GLU A 298 -6.70 -40.03 9.25
CA GLU A 298 -6.35 -39.35 10.50
C GLU A 298 -7.09 -38.02 10.68
N ILE A 299 -7.45 -37.38 9.57
CA ILE A 299 -8.02 -36.02 9.57
C ILE A 299 -9.44 -36.03 10.14
N TRP A 300 -10.30 -36.93 9.65
CA TRP A 300 -11.72 -36.93 10.07
C TRP A 300 -11.92 -37.29 11.55
N PRO A 301 -11.22 -38.29 12.13
CA PRO A 301 -11.28 -38.51 13.57
C PRO A 301 -10.83 -37.30 14.40
N ALA A 302 -9.84 -36.53 13.92
CA ALA A 302 -9.44 -35.29 14.57
C ALA A 302 -10.54 -34.21 14.51
N VAL A 303 -11.25 -34.10 13.39
CA VAL A 303 -12.45 -33.24 13.25
C VAL A 303 -13.49 -33.62 14.30
N VAL A 304 -13.85 -34.90 14.39
CA VAL A 304 -14.85 -35.41 15.33
C VAL A 304 -14.46 -35.07 16.77
N GLY A 305 -13.24 -35.39 17.17
CA GLY A 305 -12.78 -35.10 18.54
C GLY A 305 -12.73 -33.60 18.88
N ILE A 306 -12.42 -32.73 17.91
CA ILE A 306 -12.50 -31.27 18.10
C ILE A 306 -13.96 -30.83 18.20
N ALA A 307 -14.85 -31.35 17.35
CA ALA A 307 -16.27 -31.03 17.36
C ALA A 307 -16.93 -31.37 18.70
N GLU A 308 -16.65 -32.55 19.25
CA GLU A 308 -17.13 -32.95 20.58
C GLU A 308 -16.73 -31.94 21.66
N ARG A 309 -15.47 -31.51 21.69
CA ARG A 309 -14.98 -30.49 22.65
C ARG A 309 -15.64 -29.13 22.45
N VAL A 310 -15.81 -28.73 21.19
CA VAL A 310 -16.43 -27.44 20.82
C VAL A 310 -17.88 -27.40 21.28
N LEU A 311 -18.64 -28.47 21.02
CA LEU A 311 -20.06 -28.59 21.37
C LEU A 311 -20.28 -28.81 22.87
N ALA A 312 -19.33 -29.42 23.58
CA ALA A 312 -19.37 -29.56 25.04
C ALA A 312 -19.11 -28.23 25.80
N THR A 313 -18.58 -27.21 25.12
CA THR A 313 -18.37 -25.88 25.71
C THR A 313 -19.53 -24.97 25.25
N PRO A 314 -20.49 -24.61 26.12
CA PRO A 314 -21.65 -23.84 25.69
C PRO A 314 -21.22 -22.51 25.09
N HIS A 315 -21.87 -22.15 23.97
CA HIS A 315 -21.85 -20.80 23.45
C HIS A 315 -22.28 -19.87 24.58
N VAL A 316 -21.43 -18.93 25.00
CA VAL A 316 -21.88 -17.79 25.81
C VAL A 316 -22.52 -16.84 24.80
N PRO A 317 -23.86 -16.76 24.68
CA PRO A 317 -24.44 -15.67 23.91
C PRO A 317 -24.00 -14.38 24.60
N LEU A 318 -23.42 -13.45 23.84
CA LEU A 318 -23.33 -12.06 24.28
C LEU A 318 -24.77 -11.56 24.40
N GLY A 319 -25.37 -11.79 25.57
CA GLY A 319 -26.65 -11.23 25.94
C GLY A 319 -26.57 -9.70 25.94
N PRO A 320 -27.69 -9.00 25.71
CA PRO A 320 -27.69 -7.54 25.74
C PRO A 320 -27.31 -7.08 27.14
N ALA A 321 -26.15 -6.45 27.27
CA ALA A 321 -25.81 -5.69 28.47
C ALA A 321 -26.82 -4.53 28.56
N ARG A 322 -27.49 -4.47 29.72
CA ARG A 322 -28.42 -3.40 30.10
C ARG A 322 -27.74 -2.05 30.18
#